data_AF-A0A7J9BDE2-F1
#
_entry.id   AF-A0A7J9BDE2-F1
#
_cell.length_a   1.000
_cell.length_b   1.000
_cell.length_c   1.000
_cell.angle_alpha   90.00
_cell.angle_beta   90.00
_cell.angle_gamma   90.00
#
_symmetry.space_group_name_H-M   'P 1'
#
loop_
_entity.id
_entity.type
_entity.pdbx_description
1 polymer ?
#
loop_
_entity_poly.entity_id
_entity_poly.type
_entity_poly.pdbx_seq_one_letter_code
_entity_poly.pdbx_strand_id
1 'polypeptide(L)'
;RIALVYFIVAVIETLTTKRRPTVLEPGYSSIFTAYHWQWLGGFIAFAIYMTTTYSLYVPDWSFVVFTDGETTQYTVKCGMRGHLGPACNAVGYVDREVWGINHLYMYPVWQRLKACTHSSPSSGQIREDAPSWCRAPFEPEGLLSSILAILSGTIGIHYGHVLIHFKGHSERLKQWVSMALGLLIVAIILHFTDAIPINKQLYSFSYVCFTAGAAGIVFSVFYILIDVWGWRTPFLFLEWIGMNAMLIYVLGAQGILPAFVNGWYYKSTNNTLVSNII
;
A
#
# COMPACT_ATOMS: atom_id res chain seq x y z
N ARG A 1 3.31 10.14 2.55
CA ARG A 1 3.18 9.39 1.27
C ARG A 1 2.15 9.96 0.28
N ILE A 2 0.83 9.96 0.58
CA ILE A 2 -0.24 10.30 -0.41
C ILE A 2 -0.03 11.66 -1.08
N ALA A 3 0.27 12.72 -0.30
CA ALA A 3 0.51 14.05 -0.84
C ALA A 3 1.69 14.11 -1.83
N LEU A 4 2.78 13.39 -1.55
CA LEU A 4 3.96 13.31 -2.42
C LEU A 4 3.60 12.65 -3.76
N VAL A 5 2.83 11.57 -3.73
CA VAL A 5 2.37 10.87 -4.94
C VAL A 5 1.55 11.82 -5.82
N TYR A 6 0.55 12.49 -5.25
CA TYR A 6 -0.27 13.44 -6.00
C TYR A 6 0.54 14.62 -6.52
N PHE A 7 1.47 15.15 -5.72
CA PHE A 7 2.35 16.23 -6.14
C PHE A 7 3.17 15.83 -7.38
N ILE A 8 3.84 14.67 -7.35
CA ILE A 8 4.67 14.21 -8.46
C ILE A 8 3.82 13.97 -9.71
N VAL A 9 2.67 13.29 -9.59
CA VAL A 9 1.85 13.03 -10.77
C VAL A 9 1.22 14.32 -11.32
N ALA A 10 0.80 15.25 -10.46
CA ALA A 10 0.30 16.55 -10.90
C ALA A 10 1.38 17.38 -11.60
N VAL A 11 2.63 17.34 -11.12
CA VAL A 11 3.76 17.99 -11.79
C VAL A 11 3.98 17.37 -13.18
N ILE A 12 3.97 16.04 -13.30
CA ILE A 12 4.11 15.38 -14.61
C ILE A 12 2.95 15.77 -15.53
N GLU A 13 1.72 15.78 -15.04
CA GLU A 13 0.53 16.12 -15.84
C GLU A 13 0.54 17.58 -16.31
N THR A 14 0.86 18.52 -15.42
CA THR A 14 0.94 19.95 -15.75
C THR A 14 2.03 20.24 -16.78
N LEU A 15 3.20 19.62 -16.65
CA LEU A 15 4.30 19.76 -17.61
C LEU A 15 4.01 19.14 -18.98
N THR A 16 3.17 18.09 -19.03
CA THR A 16 2.89 17.33 -20.25
C THR A 16 1.58 17.71 -20.94
N THR A 17 0.78 18.59 -20.31
CA THR A 17 -0.54 19.03 -20.82
C THR A 17 -0.48 19.55 -22.26
N LYS A 18 0.55 20.32 -22.62
CA LYS A 18 0.72 20.88 -23.99
C LYS A 18 1.06 19.85 -25.07
N ARG A 19 1.50 18.64 -24.68
CA ARG A 19 1.89 17.55 -25.60
C ARG A 19 0.79 16.49 -25.76
N ARG A 20 -0.38 16.67 -25.13
CA ARG A 20 -1.46 15.67 -25.15
C ARG A 20 -2.24 15.75 -26.47
N PRO A 21 -2.53 14.61 -27.14
CA PRO A 21 -3.46 14.58 -28.26
C PRO A 21 -4.89 14.96 -27.79
N THR A 22 -5.57 15.81 -28.55
CA THR A 22 -6.93 16.27 -28.24
C THR A 22 -8.01 15.23 -28.55
N VAL A 23 -7.69 14.25 -29.39
CA VAL A 23 -8.57 13.14 -29.78
C VAL A 23 -7.79 11.84 -29.57
N LEU A 24 -8.31 10.94 -28.73
CA LEU A 24 -7.81 9.57 -28.64
C LEU A 24 -8.59 8.69 -29.62
N GLU A 25 -7.89 7.99 -30.50
CA GLU A 25 -8.49 6.92 -31.28
C GLU A 25 -8.90 5.74 -30.37
N PRO A 26 -10.02 5.07 -30.65
CA PRO A 26 -10.46 3.92 -29.88
C PRO A 26 -9.50 2.74 -30.12
N GLY A 27 -8.56 2.56 -29.19
CA GLY A 27 -7.56 1.50 -29.25
C GLY A 27 -7.11 1.10 -27.86
N TYR A 28 -6.69 -0.15 -27.69
CA TYR A 28 -6.23 -0.64 -26.39
C TYR A 28 -5.01 0.14 -25.88
N SER A 29 -4.05 0.39 -26.78
CA SER A 29 -2.79 1.07 -26.51
C SER A 29 -2.86 2.60 -26.58
N SER A 30 -3.95 3.19 -27.09
CA SER A 30 -4.01 4.63 -27.34
C SER A 30 -3.89 5.47 -26.06
N ILE A 31 -4.41 4.96 -24.94
CA ILE A 31 -4.24 5.59 -23.62
C ILE A 31 -2.78 5.53 -23.18
N PHE A 32 -2.13 4.38 -23.30
CA PHE A 32 -0.73 4.25 -22.90
C PHE A 32 0.17 5.18 -23.70
N THR A 33 -0.10 5.32 -25.00
CA THR A 33 0.61 6.26 -25.87
C THR A 33 0.32 7.72 -25.49
N ALA A 34 -0.94 8.08 -25.23
CA ALA A 34 -1.31 9.44 -24.83
C ALA A 34 -0.70 9.84 -23.47
N TYR A 35 -0.55 8.88 -22.55
CA TYR A 35 -0.09 9.09 -21.18
C TYR A 35 1.29 8.48 -20.89
N HIS A 36 2.12 8.32 -21.93
CA HIS A 36 3.42 7.66 -21.80
C HIS A 36 4.36 8.36 -20.82
N TRP A 37 4.28 9.68 -20.65
CA TRP A 37 5.09 10.41 -19.66
C TRP A 37 4.74 10.09 -18.20
N GLN A 38 3.46 9.84 -17.90
CA GLN A 38 3.04 9.40 -16.57
C GLN A 38 3.57 7.98 -16.31
N TRP A 39 3.42 7.08 -17.28
CA TRP A 39 3.96 5.72 -17.20
C TRP A 39 5.49 5.70 -17.12
N LEU A 40 6.17 6.61 -17.81
CA LEU A 40 7.62 6.78 -17.70
C LEU A 40 8.02 7.20 -16.28
N GLY A 41 7.31 8.16 -15.68
CA GLY A 41 7.54 8.56 -14.29
C GLY A 41 7.33 7.40 -13.31
N GLY A 42 6.25 6.64 -13.48
CA GLY A 42 5.98 5.42 -12.70
C GLY A 42 7.07 4.34 -12.89
N PHE A 43 7.55 4.15 -14.12
CA PHE A 43 8.62 3.20 -14.44
C PHE A 43 9.97 3.61 -13.85
N ILE A 44 10.31 4.91 -13.87
CA ILE A 44 11.51 5.43 -13.21
C ILE A 44 11.45 5.18 -11.71
N ALA A 45 10.31 5.47 -11.07
CA ALA A 45 10.12 5.20 -9.65
C ALA A 45 10.26 3.70 -9.33
N PHE A 46 9.67 2.84 -10.16
CA PHE A 46 9.83 1.38 -10.07
C PHE A 46 11.29 0.95 -10.21
N ALA A 47 12.01 1.44 -11.21
CA ALA A 47 13.41 1.09 -11.44
C ALA A 47 14.29 1.52 -10.25
N ILE A 48 14.11 2.74 -9.74
CA ILE A 48 14.81 3.22 -8.54
C ILE A 48 14.54 2.30 -7.35
N TYR A 49 13.27 1.95 -7.11
CA TYR A 49 12.89 1.04 -6.03
C TYR A 49 13.57 -0.33 -6.17
N MET A 50 13.48 -0.95 -7.35
CA MET A 50 14.01 -2.28 -7.59
C MET A 50 15.53 -2.31 -7.51
N THR A 51 16.22 -1.38 -8.18
CA THR A 51 17.68 -1.29 -8.14
C THR A 51 18.18 -1.07 -6.72
N THR A 52 17.57 -0.16 -5.96
CA THR A 52 17.96 0.10 -4.56
C THR A 52 17.68 -1.12 -3.68
N THR A 53 16.53 -1.77 -3.84
CA THR A 53 16.13 -2.90 -3.01
C THR A 53 17.06 -4.10 -3.15
N TYR A 54 17.52 -4.39 -4.37
CA TYR A 54 18.37 -5.57 -4.65
C TYR A 54 19.88 -5.29 -4.63
N SER A 55 20.31 -4.07 -4.97
CA SER A 55 21.74 -3.76 -5.11
C SER A 55 22.39 -3.33 -3.79
N LEU A 56 21.61 -2.75 -2.88
CA LEU A 56 22.12 -2.16 -1.65
C LEU A 56 22.50 -3.24 -0.63
N TYR A 57 23.68 -3.08 -0.05
CA TYR A 57 24.16 -3.91 1.04
C TYR A 57 23.64 -3.38 2.37
N VAL A 58 23.05 -4.28 3.17
CA VAL A 58 22.54 -3.94 4.50
C VAL A 58 23.51 -4.46 5.55
N PRO A 59 24.28 -3.58 6.21
CA PRO A 59 25.18 -3.97 7.28
C PRO A 59 24.41 -4.34 8.56
N ASP A 60 25.11 -4.96 9.49
CA ASP A 60 24.63 -5.18 10.84
C ASP A 60 24.39 -3.83 11.53
N TRP A 61 23.36 -3.77 12.35
CA TRP A 61 22.96 -2.52 13.00
C TRP A 61 22.43 -2.78 14.40
N SER A 62 22.48 -1.76 15.25
CA SER A 62 21.96 -1.84 16.61
C SER A 62 21.00 -0.70 16.90
N PHE A 63 20.08 -0.93 17.82
CA PHE A 63 19.11 0.04 18.28
C PHE A 63 18.91 -0.11 19.79
N VAL A 64 18.42 0.96 20.41
CA VAL A 64 18.15 1.01 21.85
C VAL A 64 16.65 1.10 22.06
N VAL A 65 16.13 0.27 22.95
CA VAL A 65 14.73 0.33 23.39
C VAL A 65 14.70 0.75 24.85
N PHE A 66 13.85 1.71 25.17
CA PHE A 66 13.58 2.16 26.52
C PHE A 66 12.31 1.47 27.01
N THR A 67 12.43 0.59 27.99
CA THR A 67 11.30 -0.11 28.61
C THR A 67 11.42 0.03 30.12
N ASP A 68 10.38 0.55 30.78
CA ASP A 68 10.27 0.63 32.24
C ASP A 68 11.48 1.27 32.97
N GLY A 69 12.14 2.25 32.33
CA GLY A 69 13.29 2.96 32.87
C GLY A 69 14.65 2.29 32.59
N GLU A 70 14.67 1.11 31.96
CA GLU A 70 15.88 0.42 31.53
C GLU A 70 16.15 0.60 30.03
N THR A 71 17.41 0.86 29.69
CA THR A 71 17.90 0.92 28.31
C THR A 71 18.48 -0.42 27.90
N THR A 72 17.86 -1.08 26.94
CA THR A 72 18.36 -2.34 26.38
C THR A 72 18.82 -2.12 24.94
N GLN A 73 20.07 -2.48 24.66
CA GLN A 73 20.64 -2.40 23.31
C GLN A 73 20.48 -3.74 22.61
N TYR A 74 19.86 -3.74 21.44
CA TYR A 74 19.69 -4.90 20.57
C TYR A 74 20.52 -4.74 19.31
N THR A 75 21.16 -5.83 18.89
CA THR A 75 21.91 -5.87 17.62
C THR A 75 21.24 -6.86 16.67
N VAL A 76 21.05 -6.44 15.43
CA VAL A 76 20.51 -7.25 14.34
C VAL A 76 21.63 -7.56 13.36
N LYS A 77 21.89 -8.86 13.17
CA LYS A 77 22.84 -9.35 12.17
C LYS A 77 22.13 -9.57 10.84
N CYS A 78 22.58 -8.86 9.81
CA CYS A 78 22.02 -8.89 8.47
C CYS A 78 23.08 -9.32 7.46
N GLY A 79 24.16 -8.54 7.33
CA GLY A 79 25.29 -8.81 6.44
C GLY A 79 24.94 -9.25 5.01
N MET A 80 23.86 -8.76 4.40
CA MET A 80 23.27 -9.34 3.18
C MET A 80 22.73 -8.31 2.17
N ARG A 81 22.42 -8.76 0.94
CA ARG A 81 21.80 -7.97 -0.14
C ARG A 81 20.48 -8.59 -0.58
N GLY A 82 19.56 -7.77 -1.07
CA GLY A 82 18.32 -8.23 -1.72
C GLY A 82 17.33 -8.98 -0.83
N HIS A 83 17.47 -8.90 0.50
CA HIS A 83 16.56 -9.54 1.42
C HIS A 83 15.28 -8.72 1.62
N LEU A 84 14.12 -9.34 1.44
CA LEU A 84 12.80 -8.68 1.56
C LEU A 84 12.08 -8.99 2.89
N GLY A 85 12.77 -9.67 3.81
CA GLY A 85 12.24 -10.01 5.13
C GLY A 85 12.39 -8.90 6.18
N PRO A 86 12.05 -9.20 7.45
CA PRO A 86 12.06 -8.22 8.54
C PRO A 86 13.49 -7.72 8.85
N ALA A 87 13.60 -6.44 9.21
CA ALA A 87 14.80 -5.70 9.69
C ALA A 87 16.07 -5.66 8.82
N CYS A 88 16.29 -6.61 7.92
CA CYS A 88 17.47 -6.69 7.05
C CYS A 88 17.19 -6.29 5.60
N ASN A 89 16.08 -5.60 5.36
CA ASN A 89 15.73 -5.11 4.04
C ASN A 89 16.35 -3.74 3.75
N ALA A 90 16.61 -3.49 2.46
CA ALA A 90 17.19 -2.25 1.98
C ALA A 90 16.25 -1.04 2.18
N VAL A 91 14.93 -1.23 2.12
CA VAL A 91 13.93 -0.17 2.39
C VAL A 91 14.17 0.45 3.77
N GLY A 92 14.13 -0.37 4.81
CA GLY A 92 14.37 0.09 6.17
C GLY A 92 15.81 0.53 6.42
N TYR A 93 16.78 0.07 5.63
CA TYR A 93 18.16 0.59 5.70
C TYR A 93 18.24 2.04 5.20
N VAL A 94 17.65 2.34 4.03
CA VAL A 94 17.59 3.72 3.51
C VAL A 94 16.89 4.65 4.50
N ASP A 95 15.79 4.21 5.10
CA ASP A 95 15.06 5.04 6.07
C ASP A 95 15.92 5.31 7.33
N ARG A 96 16.68 4.32 7.81
CA ARG A 96 17.62 4.50 8.93
C ARG A 96 18.73 5.50 8.62
N GLU A 97 19.28 5.47 7.41
CA GLU A 97 20.37 6.38 7.00
C GLU A 97 19.86 7.80 6.75
N VAL A 98 18.68 7.95 6.13
CA VAL A 98 18.16 9.27 5.75
C VAL A 98 17.51 9.99 6.94
N TRP A 99 16.78 9.26 7.79
CA TRP A 99 15.97 9.85 8.87
C TRP A 99 16.64 9.69 10.24
N GLY A 100 17.52 8.71 10.39
CA GLY A 100 18.10 8.32 11.67
C GLY A 100 17.19 7.41 12.49
N ILE A 101 17.80 6.53 13.30
CA ILE A 101 17.07 5.50 14.07
C ILE A 101 16.11 6.13 15.09
N ASN A 102 16.47 7.30 15.65
CA ASN A 102 15.66 7.98 16.67
C ASN A 102 14.35 8.57 16.13
N HIS A 103 14.25 8.75 14.81
CA HIS A 103 13.06 9.29 14.15
C HIS A 103 12.15 8.21 13.56
N LEU A 104 12.56 6.94 13.64
CA LEU A 104 11.73 5.83 13.20
C LEU A 104 10.56 5.59 14.15
N TYR A 105 9.47 5.08 13.59
CA TYR A 105 8.34 4.63 14.38
C TYR A 105 8.76 3.49 15.32
N MET A 106 8.66 3.75 16.63
CA MET A 106 9.15 2.86 17.69
C MET A 106 8.30 1.60 17.87
N TYR A 107 7.06 1.58 17.39
CA TYR A 107 6.21 0.41 17.51
C TYR A 107 6.60 -0.64 16.46
N PRO A 108 7.14 -1.80 16.86
CA PRO A 108 7.71 -2.75 15.94
C PRO A 108 6.65 -3.37 15.03
N VAL A 109 6.81 -3.16 13.73
CA VAL A 109 5.82 -3.53 12.72
C VAL A 109 5.67 -5.06 12.57
N TRP A 110 6.74 -5.80 12.86
CA TRP A 110 6.80 -7.26 12.70
C TRP A 110 6.47 -8.05 13.96
N GLN A 111 6.13 -7.40 15.08
CA GLN A 111 5.89 -8.08 16.37
C GLN A 111 4.74 -9.10 16.35
N ARG A 112 3.84 -9.01 15.36
CA ARG A 112 2.70 -9.93 15.18
C ARG A 112 3.05 -11.23 14.45
N LEU A 113 4.28 -11.39 13.97
CA LEU A 113 4.74 -12.61 13.34
C LEU A 113 4.81 -13.76 14.36
N LYS A 114 4.57 -15.00 13.90
CA LYS A 114 4.69 -16.23 14.70
C LYS A 114 6.06 -16.41 15.35
N ALA A 115 7.10 -15.80 14.77
CA ALA A 115 8.46 -15.76 15.30
C ALA A 115 8.60 -14.85 16.53
N CYS A 116 7.69 -13.88 16.70
CA CYS A 116 7.76 -12.88 17.77
C CYS A 116 6.75 -13.15 18.90
N THR A 117 5.57 -13.70 18.59
CA THR A 117 4.52 -13.95 19.60
C THR A 117 3.74 -15.24 19.34
N HIS A 118 3.24 -15.87 20.41
CA HIS A 118 2.30 -17.00 20.33
C HIS A 118 0.89 -16.57 19.94
N SER A 119 0.53 -15.31 20.14
CA SER A 119 -0.81 -14.78 19.84
C SER A 119 -1.03 -14.41 18.37
N SER A 120 -0.07 -14.71 17.49
CA SER A 120 -0.14 -14.41 16.06
C SER A 120 -1.45 -14.96 15.46
N PRO A 121 -2.23 -14.14 14.72
CA PRO A 121 -1.87 -12.87 14.10
C PRO A 121 -2.13 -11.62 14.97
N SER A 122 -2.67 -11.78 16.18
CA SER A 122 -2.92 -10.70 17.12
C SER A 122 -1.62 -10.23 17.78
N SER A 123 -1.64 -9.00 18.29
CA SER A 123 -0.57 -8.51 19.16
C SER A 123 -0.64 -9.24 20.50
N GLY A 124 0.51 -9.59 21.06
CA GLY A 124 0.64 -10.24 22.35
C GLY A 124 2.04 -10.03 22.91
N GLN A 125 2.34 -10.68 24.02
CA GLN A 125 3.68 -10.61 24.61
C GLN A 125 4.73 -11.17 23.64
N ILE A 126 5.87 -10.48 23.55
CA ILE A 126 7.00 -10.93 22.75
C ILE A 126 7.66 -12.11 23.48
N ARG A 127 7.95 -13.17 22.75
CA ARG A 127 8.60 -14.37 23.29
C ARG A 127 10.00 -14.06 23.83
N GLU A 128 10.44 -14.82 24.82
CA GLU A 128 11.77 -14.65 25.43
C GLU A 128 12.89 -15.05 24.44
N ASP A 129 12.68 -16.10 23.66
CA ASP A 129 13.54 -16.58 22.56
C ASP A 129 13.33 -15.83 21.23
N ALA A 130 12.51 -14.76 21.22
CA ALA A 130 12.25 -14.02 19.99
C ALA A 130 13.51 -13.32 19.47
N PRO A 131 13.76 -13.34 18.15
CA PRO A 131 14.92 -12.68 17.57
C PRO A 131 14.90 -11.16 17.80
N SER A 132 16.09 -10.56 17.87
CA SER A 132 16.26 -9.13 18.21
C SER A 132 15.45 -8.20 17.30
N TRP A 133 15.30 -8.56 16.02
CA TRP A 133 14.52 -7.77 15.05
C TRP A 133 13.02 -7.70 15.34
N CYS A 134 12.45 -8.55 16.22
CA CYS A 134 11.05 -8.45 16.64
C CYS A 134 10.73 -7.14 17.37
N ARG A 135 11.75 -6.47 17.92
CA ARG A 135 11.67 -5.18 18.62
C ARG A 135 12.20 -4.03 17.76
N ALA A 136 12.62 -4.29 16.52
CA ALA A 136 13.24 -3.29 15.67
C ALA A 136 12.23 -2.19 15.27
N PRO A 137 12.60 -0.91 15.40
CA PRO A 137 11.81 0.18 14.85
C PRO A 137 11.83 0.12 13.32
N PHE A 138 10.74 0.54 12.69
CA PHE A 138 10.60 0.53 11.24
C PHE A 138 9.64 1.61 10.79
N GLU A 139 9.98 2.32 9.72
CA GLU A 139 9.14 3.38 9.16
C GLU A 139 8.26 2.84 8.01
N PRO A 140 6.97 2.57 8.24
CA PRO A 140 6.08 2.04 7.20
C PRO A 140 5.79 3.05 6.07
N GLU A 141 6.02 4.35 6.30
CA GLU A 141 5.82 5.44 5.34
C GLU A 141 7.14 6.04 4.83
N GLY A 142 8.21 5.23 4.86
CA GLY A 142 9.56 5.64 4.51
C GLY A 142 9.76 6.18 3.09
N LEU A 143 10.99 6.58 2.78
CA LEU A 143 11.35 7.21 1.53
C LEU A 143 11.16 6.25 0.36
N LEU A 144 11.75 5.05 0.46
CA LEU A 144 11.75 4.09 -0.65
C LEU A 144 10.34 3.51 -0.90
N SER A 145 9.56 3.27 0.16
CA SER A 145 8.16 2.86 0.05
C SER A 145 7.29 3.97 -0.56
N SER A 146 7.56 5.24 -0.24
CA SER A 146 6.90 6.39 -0.87
C SER A 146 7.23 6.54 -2.36
N ILE A 147 8.45 6.20 -2.78
CA ILE A 147 8.83 6.17 -4.20
C ILE A 147 7.98 5.14 -4.95
N LEU A 148 7.86 3.91 -4.43
CA LEU A 148 7.05 2.89 -5.11
C LEU A 148 5.55 3.21 -5.09
N ALA A 149 5.07 4.00 -4.13
CA ALA A 149 3.70 4.51 -4.12
C ALA A 149 3.38 5.45 -5.29
N ILE A 150 4.38 6.07 -5.93
CA ILE A 150 4.20 6.83 -7.17
C ILE A 150 3.69 5.91 -8.29
N LEU A 151 4.22 4.68 -8.38
CA LEU A 151 3.74 3.70 -9.35
C LEU A 151 2.29 3.32 -9.08
N SER A 152 1.92 3.06 -7.81
CA SER A 152 0.53 2.77 -7.45
C SER A 152 -0.42 3.92 -7.83
N GLY A 153 -0.03 5.16 -7.55
CA GLY A 153 -0.78 6.35 -7.95
C GLY A 153 -0.91 6.50 -9.46
N THR A 154 0.16 6.18 -10.20
CA THR A 154 0.17 6.19 -11.69
C THR A 154 -0.83 5.19 -12.25
N ILE A 155 -0.88 3.96 -11.69
CA ILE A 155 -1.87 2.94 -12.08
C ILE A 155 -3.30 3.41 -11.77
N GLY A 156 -3.52 4.00 -10.58
CA GLY A 156 -4.82 4.54 -10.21
C GLY A 156 -5.30 5.66 -11.14
N ILE A 157 -4.42 6.58 -11.51
CA ILE A 157 -4.73 7.68 -12.44
C ILE A 157 -5.00 7.14 -13.84
N HIS A 158 -4.33 6.07 -14.26
CA HIS A 158 -4.65 5.39 -15.51
C HIS A 158 -6.11 4.88 -15.54
N TYR A 159 -6.59 4.25 -14.45
CA TYR A 159 -8.00 3.86 -14.34
C TYR A 159 -8.96 5.07 -14.48
N GLY A 160 -8.59 6.21 -13.88
CA GLY A 160 -9.33 7.48 -14.02
C GLY A 160 -9.32 8.04 -15.45
N HIS A 161 -8.19 7.97 -16.16
CA HIS A 161 -8.13 8.41 -17.56
C HIS A 161 -8.99 7.54 -18.48
N VAL A 162 -9.05 6.23 -18.25
CA VAL A 162 -9.99 5.34 -18.98
C VAL A 162 -11.44 5.80 -18.76
N LEU A 163 -11.82 6.17 -17.53
CA LEU A 163 -13.17 6.64 -17.20
C LEU A 163 -13.55 7.89 -17.99
N ILE A 164 -12.62 8.85 -18.11
CA ILE A 164 -12.87 10.15 -18.75
C ILE A 164 -12.89 10.04 -20.28
N HIS A 165 -11.97 9.26 -20.87
CA HIS A 165 -11.76 9.24 -22.33
C HIS A 165 -12.68 8.28 -23.07
N PHE A 166 -13.01 7.13 -22.48
CA PHE A 166 -13.90 6.15 -23.12
C PHE A 166 -15.33 6.46 -22.74
N LYS A 167 -16.24 6.53 -23.71
CA LYS A 167 -17.66 6.79 -23.45
C LYS A 167 -18.48 5.50 -23.33
N GLY A 168 -18.06 4.42 -24.00
CA GLY A 168 -18.76 3.14 -23.96
C GLY A 168 -18.52 2.36 -22.66
N HIS A 169 -19.57 1.82 -22.04
CA HIS A 169 -19.46 0.98 -20.84
C HIS A 169 -18.58 -0.27 -21.09
N SER A 170 -18.78 -0.94 -22.23
CA SER A 170 -18.03 -2.15 -22.58
C SER A 170 -16.54 -1.86 -22.81
N GLU A 171 -16.20 -0.72 -23.40
CA GLU A 171 -14.82 -0.32 -23.64
C GLU A 171 -14.08 -0.01 -22.34
N ARG A 172 -14.73 0.74 -21.42
CA ARG A 172 -14.21 1.02 -20.07
C ARG A 172 -13.91 -0.27 -19.31
N LEU A 173 -14.89 -1.17 -19.27
CA LEU A 173 -14.76 -2.45 -18.56
C LEU A 173 -13.67 -3.33 -19.18
N LYS A 174 -13.56 -3.37 -20.51
CA LYS A 174 -12.50 -4.12 -21.18
C LYS A 174 -11.12 -3.62 -20.76
N GLN A 175 -10.91 -2.31 -20.74
CA GLN A 175 -9.64 -1.70 -20.31
C GLN A 175 -9.35 -1.96 -18.83
N TRP A 176 -10.33 -1.77 -17.95
CA TRP A 176 -10.13 -1.96 -16.52
C TRP A 176 -9.87 -3.40 -16.13
N VAL A 177 -10.69 -4.33 -16.63
CA VAL A 177 -10.58 -5.76 -16.31
C VAL A 177 -9.30 -6.36 -16.89
N SER A 178 -8.91 -6.01 -18.12
CA SER A 178 -7.67 -6.51 -18.71
C SER A 178 -6.43 -6.03 -17.95
N MET A 179 -6.35 -4.75 -17.60
CA MET A 179 -5.27 -4.23 -16.75
C MET A 179 -5.28 -4.91 -15.38
N ALA A 180 -6.45 -5.02 -14.75
CA ALA A 180 -6.59 -5.60 -13.42
C ALA A 180 -6.15 -7.07 -13.39
N LEU A 181 -6.56 -7.88 -14.36
CA LEU A 181 -6.14 -9.26 -14.51
C LEU A 181 -4.64 -9.36 -14.79
N GLY A 182 -4.09 -8.51 -15.67
CA GLY A 182 -2.65 -8.46 -15.93
C GLY A 182 -1.83 -8.20 -14.67
N LEU A 183 -2.24 -7.21 -13.86
CA LEU A 183 -1.59 -6.90 -12.58
C LEU A 183 -1.73 -8.02 -11.56
N LEU A 184 -2.90 -8.66 -11.45
CA LEU A 184 -3.11 -9.80 -10.56
C LEU A 184 -2.25 -11.00 -10.95
N ILE A 185 -2.15 -11.31 -12.24
CA ILE A 185 -1.30 -12.40 -12.74
C ILE A 185 0.16 -12.12 -12.39
N VAL A 186 0.65 -10.90 -12.65
CA VAL A 186 2.02 -10.52 -12.27
C VAL A 186 2.25 -10.64 -10.76
N ALA A 187 1.30 -10.18 -9.94
CA ALA A 187 1.42 -10.26 -8.48
C ALA A 187 1.48 -11.70 -7.97
N ILE A 188 0.61 -12.56 -8.51
CA ILE A 188 0.55 -13.98 -8.17
C ILE A 188 1.87 -14.66 -8.59
N ILE A 189 2.33 -14.45 -9.83
CA ILE A 189 3.61 -15.02 -10.30
C ILE A 189 4.75 -14.60 -9.39
N LEU A 190 4.89 -13.30 -9.07
CA LEU A 190 5.96 -12.80 -8.21
C LEU A 190 5.91 -13.35 -6.79
N HIS A 191 4.70 -13.58 -6.27
CA HIS A 191 4.52 -14.13 -4.94
C HIS A 191 4.84 -15.62 -4.88
N PHE A 192 4.33 -16.42 -5.82
CA PHE A 192 4.50 -17.87 -5.83
C PHE A 192 5.86 -18.34 -6.34
N THR A 193 6.59 -17.50 -7.08
CA THR A 193 7.98 -17.76 -7.46
C THR A 193 8.98 -17.36 -6.36
N ASP A 194 8.50 -16.87 -5.21
CA ASP A 194 9.29 -16.30 -4.12
C ASP A 194 10.25 -15.17 -4.52
N ALA A 195 10.08 -14.60 -5.73
CA ALA A 195 10.92 -13.50 -6.21
C ALA A 195 10.68 -12.22 -5.41
N ILE A 196 9.40 -11.86 -5.22
CA ILE A 196 8.98 -10.69 -4.42
C ILE A 196 7.70 -11.08 -3.64
N PRO A 197 7.80 -11.46 -2.36
CA PRO A 197 6.62 -11.74 -1.56
C PRO A 197 5.74 -10.50 -1.39
N ILE A 198 4.43 -10.72 -1.25
CA ILE A 198 3.47 -9.64 -0.99
C ILE A 198 3.75 -9.10 0.41
N ASN A 199 4.31 -7.89 0.47
CA ASN A 199 4.69 -7.26 1.72
C ASN A 199 4.18 -5.81 1.76
N LYS A 200 3.15 -5.60 2.59
CA LYS A 200 2.53 -4.29 2.79
C LYS A 200 3.52 -3.26 3.36
N GLN A 201 4.41 -3.69 4.26
CA GLN A 201 5.27 -2.78 5.02
C GLN A 201 6.43 -2.25 4.18
N LEU A 202 6.97 -3.09 3.30
CA LEU A 202 7.96 -2.66 2.30
C LEU A 202 7.31 -1.95 1.11
N TYR A 203 5.97 -1.92 1.09
CA TYR A 203 5.16 -1.51 -0.05
C TYR A 203 5.65 -2.22 -1.33
N SER A 204 5.83 -3.55 -1.29
CA SER A 204 6.53 -4.29 -2.35
C SER A 204 5.84 -4.20 -3.71
N PHE A 205 6.59 -4.39 -4.80
CA PHE A 205 6.02 -4.32 -6.15
C PHE A 205 4.89 -5.34 -6.36
N SER A 206 5.03 -6.57 -5.85
CA SER A 206 3.96 -7.57 -5.89
C SER A 206 2.73 -7.14 -5.09
N TYR A 207 2.92 -6.45 -3.95
CA TYR A 207 1.82 -5.85 -3.19
C TYR A 207 1.11 -4.73 -3.98
N VAL A 208 1.85 -3.87 -4.68
CA VAL A 208 1.28 -2.82 -5.55
C VAL A 208 0.45 -3.44 -6.68
N CYS A 209 1.00 -4.42 -7.40
CA CYS A 209 0.29 -5.12 -8.46
C CYS A 209 -0.98 -5.83 -7.92
N PHE A 210 -0.87 -6.51 -6.77
CA PHE A 210 -2.00 -7.22 -6.17
C PHE A 210 -3.13 -6.26 -5.79
N THR A 211 -2.80 -5.19 -5.06
CA THR A 211 -3.80 -4.24 -4.56
C THR A 211 -4.42 -3.40 -5.68
N ALA A 212 -3.62 -2.95 -6.65
CA ALA A 212 -4.13 -2.22 -7.80
C ALA A 212 -5.02 -3.09 -8.69
N GLY A 213 -4.63 -4.35 -8.92
CA GLY A 213 -5.44 -5.30 -9.69
C GLY A 213 -6.75 -5.65 -8.98
N ALA A 214 -6.69 -5.97 -7.67
CA ALA A 214 -7.90 -6.24 -6.88
C ALA A 214 -8.84 -5.03 -6.84
N ALA A 215 -8.29 -3.81 -6.65
CA ALA A 215 -9.07 -2.59 -6.70
C ALA A 215 -9.71 -2.37 -8.08
N GLY A 216 -9.01 -2.66 -9.17
CA GLY A 216 -9.56 -2.57 -10.53
C GLY A 216 -10.73 -3.52 -10.79
N ILE A 217 -10.65 -4.77 -10.29
CA ILE A 217 -11.77 -5.73 -10.37
C ILE A 217 -12.96 -5.23 -9.54
N VAL A 218 -12.75 -4.85 -8.29
CA VAL A 218 -13.80 -4.33 -7.41
C VAL A 218 -14.46 -3.09 -8.01
N PHE A 219 -13.65 -2.17 -8.54
CA PHE A 219 -14.11 -0.99 -9.25
C PHE A 219 -14.98 -1.34 -10.47
N SER A 220 -14.56 -2.32 -11.27
CA SER A 220 -15.34 -2.79 -12.42
C SER A 220 -16.69 -3.40 -12.01
N VAL A 221 -16.72 -4.16 -10.91
CA VAL A 221 -17.96 -4.76 -10.39
C VAL A 221 -18.94 -3.66 -9.94
N PHE A 222 -18.47 -2.70 -9.14
CA PHE A 222 -19.33 -1.59 -8.70
C PHE A 222 -19.85 -0.74 -9.86
N TYR A 223 -19.02 -0.51 -10.88
CA TYR A 223 -19.45 0.19 -12.08
C TYR A 223 -20.57 -0.56 -12.83
N ILE A 224 -20.50 -1.89 -12.93
CA ILE A 224 -21.59 -2.68 -13.54
C ILE A 224 -22.86 -2.57 -12.70
N LEU A 225 -22.77 -2.76 -11.38
CA LEU A 225 -23.92 -2.71 -10.48
C LEU A 225 -24.63 -1.34 -10.52
N ILE A 226 -23.85 -0.26 -10.44
CA ILE A 226 -24.38 1.10 -10.27
C ILE A 226 -24.69 1.74 -11.62
N ASP A 227 -23.73 1.79 -12.54
CA ASP A 227 -23.86 2.56 -13.79
C ASP A 227 -24.48 1.76 -14.94
N VAL A 228 -24.36 0.43 -14.96
CA VAL A 228 -24.93 -0.41 -16.03
C VAL A 228 -26.30 -0.97 -15.64
N TRP A 229 -26.45 -1.52 -14.44
CA TRP A 229 -27.72 -2.08 -13.95
C TRP A 229 -28.60 -1.08 -13.20
N GLY A 230 -28.08 0.13 -12.90
CA GLY A 230 -28.87 1.20 -12.32
C GLY A 230 -29.22 1.02 -10.84
N TRP A 231 -28.56 0.12 -10.10
CA TRP A 231 -28.84 -0.14 -8.68
C TRP A 231 -28.26 0.93 -7.75
N ARG A 232 -28.57 2.20 -7.99
CA ARG A 232 -27.93 3.30 -7.25
C ARG A 232 -28.37 3.40 -5.78
N THR A 233 -29.65 3.16 -5.49
CA THR A 233 -30.26 3.40 -4.17
C THR A 233 -29.58 2.67 -3.00
N PRO A 234 -29.24 1.37 -3.06
CA PRO A 234 -28.56 0.71 -1.94
C PRO A 234 -27.11 1.18 -1.76
N PHE A 235 -26.47 1.73 -2.79
CA PHE A 235 -25.06 2.12 -2.76
C PHE A 235 -24.83 3.61 -2.44
N LEU A 236 -25.89 4.40 -2.22
CA LEU A 236 -25.77 5.83 -1.84
C LEU A 236 -24.93 6.03 -0.56
N PHE A 237 -25.02 5.10 0.40
CA PHE A 237 -24.19 5.14 1.59
C PHE A 237 -22.69 4.99 1.27
N LEU A 238 -22.33 4.11 0.33
CA LEU A 238 -20.94 3.96 -0.12
C LEU A 238 -20.47 5.20 -0.88
N GLU A 239 -21.35 5.86 -1.64
CA GLU A 239 -21.06 7.13 -2.32
C GLU A 239 -20.70 8.22 -1.29
N TRP A 240 -21.46 8.35 -0.19
CA TRP A 240 -21.18 9.31 0.88
C TRP A 240 -19.85 9.04 1.59
N ILE A 241 -19.54 7.76 1.84
CA ILE A 241 -18.25 7.32 2.37
C ILE A 241 -17.12 7.71 1.42
N GLY A 242 -17.29 7.43 0.13
CA GLY A 242 -16.29 7.72 -0.90
C GLY A 242 -15.98 9.20 -1.04
N MET A 243 -17.00 10.08 -1.01
CA MET A 243 -16.80 11.53 -1.06
C MET A 243 -16.03 12.09 0.14
N ASN A 244 -16.05 11.39 1.28
CA ASN A 244 -15.39 11.77 2.52
C ASN A 244 -14.26 10.81 2.91
N ALA A 245 -13.62 10.17 1.92
CA ALA A 245 -12.64 9.09 2.17
C ALA A 245 -11.48 9.50 3.11
N MET A 246 -10.99 10.73 3.03
CA MET A 246 -9.93 11.22 3.93
C MET A 246 -10.39 11.31 5.38
N LEU A 247 -11.61 11.80 5.63
CA LEU A 247 -12.16 11.86 6.97
C LEU A 247 -12.29 10.45 7.56
N ILE A 248 -12.81 9.51 6.77
CA ILE A 248 -13.00 8.11 7.19
C ILE A 248 -11.67 7.42 7.46
N TYR A 249 -10.66 7.67 6.63
CA TYR A 249 -9.30 7.19 6.86
C TYR A 249 -8.75 7.66 8.22
N VAL A 250 -8.90 8.96 8.53
CA VAL A 250 -8.46 9.52 9.82
C VAL A 250 -9.25 8.92 10.99
N LEU A 251 -10.58 8.83 10.88
CA LEU A 251 -11.42 8.25 11.93
C LEU A 251 -11.09 6.76 12.19
N GLY A 252 -10.74 6.01 11.15
CA GLY A 252 -10.28 4.63 11.28
C GLY A 252 -8.89 4.54 11.91
N ALA A 253 -7.93 5.35 11.46
CA ALA A 253 -6.56 5.35 11.94
C ALA A 253 -6.44 5.76 13.42
N GLN A 254 -7.27 6.71 13.87
CA GLN A 254 -7.32 7.14 15.27
C GLN A 254 -8.15 6.20 16.16
N GLY A 255 -8.66 5.10 15.62
CA GLY A 255 -9.50 4.16 16.36
C GLY A 255 -10.86 4.73 16.79
N ILE A 256 -11.27 5.89 16.27
CA ILE A 256 -12.54 6.53 16.61
C ILE A 256 -13.71 5.69 16.09
N LEU A 257 -13.62 5.14 14.87
CA LEU A 257 -14.63 4.23 14.34
C LEU A 257 -14.79 2.95 15.18
N PRO A 258 -13.73 2.16 15.45
CA PRO A 258 -13.87 0.98 16.28
C PRO A 258 -14.27 1.33 17.72
N ALA A 259 -13.82 2.47 18.28
CA ALA A 259 -14.28 2.93 19.59
C ALA A 259 -15.77 3.31 19.59
N PHE A 260 -16.27 3.93 18.53
CA PHE A 260 -17.68 4.27 18.38
C PHE A 260 -18.55 3.02 18.25
N VAL A 261 -18.13 2.05 17.43
CA VAL A 261 -18.85 0.79 17.22
C VAL A 261 -18.83 -0.09 18.48
N ASN A 262 -17.66 -0.23 19.12
CA ASN A 262 -17.51 -1.01 20.36
C ASN A 262 -18.05 -0.28 21.58
N GLY A 263 -18.13 1.05 21.55
CA GLY A 263 -18.64 1.89 22.63
C GLY A 263 -20.15 1.80 22.80
N TRP A 264 -20.87 1.31 21.79
CA TRP A 264 -22.28 0.97 21.93
C TRP A 264 -22.42 -0.43 22.53
N TYR A 265 -22.71 -0.47 23.83
CA TYR A 265 -22.99 -1.71 24.55
C TYR A 265 -24.40 -1.71 25.12
N TYR A 266 -25.06 -2.87 25.09
CA TYR A 266 -26.40 -3.03 25.64
C TYR A 266 -26.34 -3.69 27.01
N LYS A 267 -26.75 -2.95 28.05
CA LYS A 267 -26.94 -3.40 29.44
C LYS A 267 -25.65 -3.73 30.23
N SER A 268 -24.59 -4.25 29.61
CA SER A 268 -23.27 -4.44 30.25
C SER A 268 -22.12 -4.22 29.27
N THR A 269 -20.94 -3.88 29.78
CA THR A 269 -19.72 -3.63 28.98
C THR A 269 -19.22 -4.86 28.21
N ASN A 270 -19.75 -6.05 28.48
CA ASN A 270 -19.42 -7.28 27.77
C ASN A 270 -20.31 -7.54 26.54
N ASN A 271 -21.41 -6.79 26.39
CA ASN A 271 -22.37 -6.94 25.30
C ASN A 271 -22.22 -5.80 24.30
N THR A 272 -21.08 -5.77 23.62
CA THR A 272 -20.82 -4.80 22.54
C THR A 272 -21.52 -5.25 21.25
N LEU A 273 -21.79 -4.32 20.33
CA LEU A 273 -22.36 -4.67 19.01
C LEU A 273 -21.54 -5.72 18.26
N VAL A 274 -20.23 -5.82 18.51
CA VAL A 274 -19.33 -6.79 17.87
C VAL A 274 -19.44 -8.19 18.47
N SER A 275 -19.68 -8.32 19.78
CA SER A 275 -19.82 -9.64 20.43
C SER A 275 -21.14 -10.35 20.09
N ASN A 276 -22.11 -9.65 19.50
CA ASN A 276 -23.41 -10.20 19.11
C ASN A 276 -23.49 -10.56 17.61
N ILE A 277 -22.50 -10.18 16.80
CA ILE A 277 -22.47 -10.39 15.33
C ILE A 277 -21.48 -11.52 14.94
N ILE A 278 -20.64 -11.99 15.87
CA ILE A 278 -19.75 -13.15 15.73
C ILE A 278 -20.28 -14.27 16.63
#